data_AF-A0A379B121-F1
#
_entry.id   AF-A0A379B121-F1
#
_cell.length_a   1.000
_cell.length_b   1.000
_cell.length_c   1.000
_cell.angle_alpha   90.00
_cell.angle_beta   90.00
_cell.angle_gamma   90.00
#
_symmetry.space_group_name_H-M   'P 1'
#
loop_
_entity.id
_entity.type
_entity.pdbx_description
1 polymer ?
#
loop_
_entity_poly.entity_id
_entity_poly.type
_entity_poly.pdbx_seq_one_letter_code
_entity_poly.pdbx_strand_id
1 'polypeptide(L)' 'MQELTETFQIDGTPTVIVGGKYKVEFADWESGMNTIDLLADKVREEQKAAQ' A
#
# COMPACT_ATOMS: atom_id res chain seq x y z
N MET A 1 -14.25 -8.76 4.69
CA MET A 1 -14.16 -7.32 4.39
C MET A 1 -14.14 -6.48 5.67
N GLN A 2 -15.08 -6.67 6.59
CA GLN A 2 -15.17 -5.89 7.84
C GLN A 2 -13.92 -5.99 8.75
N GLU A 3 -13.35 -7.19 8.89
CA GLU A 3 -12.17 -7.45 9.72
C GLU A 3 -10.90 -6.68 9.25
N LEU A 4 -10.73 -6.53 7.94
CA LEU A 4 -9.62 -5.76 7.36
C LEU A 4 -9.84 -4.25 7.52
N THR A 5 -11.09 -3.78 7.42
CA THR A 5 -11.43 -2.37 7.62
C THR A 5 -11.13 -1.92 9.05
N GLU A 6 -11.46 -2.75 10.04
CA GLU A 6 -11.20 -2.46 11.46
C GLU A 6 -9.71 -2.58 11.80
N THR A 7 -9.03 -3.61 11.26
CA THR A 7 -7.58 -3.84 11.50
C THR A 7 -6.70 -2.73 10.90
N PHE A 8 -7.03 -2.27 9.69
CA PHE A 8 -6.26 -1.24 8.99
C PHE A 8 -6.83 0.17 9.12
N GLN A 9 -7.87 0.34 9.96
CA GLN A 9 -8.56 1.61 10.20
C GLN A 9 -8.81 2.38 8.90
N ILE A 10 -9.43 1.73 7.93
CA ILE A 10 -9.74 2.36 6.64
C ILE A 10 -10.94 3.30 6.85
N ASP A 11 -10.63 4.58 7.02
CA ASP A 11 -11.56 5.68 7.31
C ASP A 11 -12.08 6.41 6.05
N GLY A 12 -11.49 6.14 4.88
CA GLY A 12 -11.89 6.73 3.60
C GLY A 12 -11.59 5.83 2.40
N THR A 13 -12.48 5.88 1.39
CA THR A 13 -12.29 5.21 0.11
C THR A 13 -11.94 6.23 -0.98
N PRO A 14 -11.05 5.90 -1.93
CA PRO A 14 -10.27 4.66 -2.05
C PRO A 14 -8.98 4.66 -1.20
N THR A 15 -8.71 3.57 -0.47
CA THR A 15 -7.44 3.32 0.24
C THR A 15 -6.72 2.14 -0.41
N VAL A 16 -5.43 2.31 -0.74
CA VAL A 16 -4.59 1.24 -1.31
C VAL A 16 -3.45 0.91 -0.34
N ILE A 17 -3.23 -0.39 -0.12
CA ILE A 17 -2.17 -0.89 0.76
C ILE A 17 -1.28 -1.84 -0.05
N VAL A 18 0.01 -1.51 -0.16
CA VAL A 18 1.01 -2.30 -0.88
C VAL A 18 1.76 -3.20 0.10
N GLY A 19 1.85 -4.49 -0.23
CA GLY A 19 2.57 -5.49 0.59
C GLY A 19 2.01 -5.71 1.99
N GLY A 20 0.74 -5.32 2.25
CA GLY A 20 0.09 -5.45 3.55
C GLY A 20 0.64 -4.55 4.66
N LYS A 21 1.61 -3.68 4.35
CA LYS A 21 2.34 -2.85 5.34
C LYS A 21 2.43 -1.37 4.97
N TYR A 22 2.30 -1.02 3.69
CA TYR A 22 2.42 0.37 3.25
C TYR A 22 1.07 0.90 2.77
N LYS A 23 0.43 1.75 3.57
CA LYS A 23 -0.76 2.52 3.16
C LYS A 23 -0.30 3.65 2.23
N VAL A 24 -0.93 3.75 1.06
CA VAL A 24 -0.68 4.83 0.10
C VAL A 24 -1.57 6.01 0.45
N GLU A 25 -0.96 7.17 0.70
CA GLU A 25 -1.68 8.43 0.78
C GLU A 25 -1.79 9.03 -0.62
N PHE A 26 -3.01 9.08 -1.15
CA PHE A 26 -3.28 9.63 -2.47
C PHE A 26 -3.43 11.15 -2.39
N ALA A 27 -2.48 11.89 -2.97
CA ALA A 27 -2.66 13.30 -3.28
C ALA A 27 -3.40 13.47 -4.63
N ASP A 28 -3.03 12.67 -5.62
CA ASP A 28 -3.59 12.61 -6.97
C ASP A 28 -3.39 11.20 -7.56
N TRP A 29 -4.21 10.82 -8.54
CA TRP A 29 -4.19 9.46 -9.08
C TRP A 29 -2.88 9.11 -9.79
N GLU A 30 -2.28 10.07 -10.49
CA GLU A 30 -1.04 9.86 -11.25
C GLU A 30 0.17 9.73 -10.33
N SER A 31 0.32 10.61 -9.33
CA SER A 31 1.36 10.45 -8.30
C SER A 31 1.16 9.20 -7.44
N GLY A 32 -0.11 8.82 -7.21
CA GLY A 32 -0.47 7.60 -6.51
C GLY A 32 0.05 6.35 -7.20
N MET A 33 -0.05 6.28 -8.53
CA MET A 33 0.49 5.15 -9.31
C MET A 33 2.01 5.08 -9.22
N ASN A 34 2.72 6.20 -9.36
CA ASN A 34 4.17 6.25 -9.21
C ASN A 34 4.62 5.79 -7.81
N THR A 35 3.86 6.17 -6.78
CA THR A 35 4.14 5.76 -5.39
C THR A 35 3.92 4.26 -5.19
N ILE A 36 2.89 3.69 -5.82
CA ILE A 36 2.63 2.24 -5.79
C ILE A 36 3.79 1.48 -6.43
N ASP A 37 4.29 1.91 -7.58
CA ASP A 37 5.41 1.25 -8.27
C ASP A 37 6.68 1.25 -7.40
N LEU A 38 7.00 2.38 -6.78
CA LEU A 38 8.14 2.48 -5.84
C LEU A 38 7.98 1.57 -4.63
N LEU A 39 6.77 1.49 -4.06
CA LEU A 39 6.49 0.61 -2.94
C LEU A 39 6.52 -0.87 -3.34
N ALA A 40 6.06 -1.21 -4.54
CA ALA A 40 6.09 -2.57 -5.06
C ALA A 40 7.54 -3.05 -5.24
N ASP A 41 8.41 -2.22 -5.82
CA ASP A 41 9.83 -2.53 -5.95
C ASP A 41 10.50 -2.69 -4.59
N LYS A 42 10.21 -1.80 -3.64
CA LYS A 42 10.72 -1.93 -2.27
C LYS A 42 10.28 -3.23 -1.60
N VAL A 43 9.00 -3.59 -1.69
CA VAL A 43 8.48 -4.84 -1.12
C VAL A 43 9.15 -6.05 -1.78
N ARG A 44 9.38 -6.00 -3.09
CA ARG A 44 10.02 -7.07 -3.84
C ARG A 44 11.48 -7.27 -3.43
N GLU A 45 12.24 -6.21 -3.27
CA GLU A 45 13.63 -6.29 -2.80
C GLU A 45 13.70 -6.74 -1.33
N GLU A 46 12.80 -6.26 -0.47
CA GLU A 46 12.73 -6.72 0.92
C GLU A 46 12.37 -8.21 1.03
N GLN A 47 11.48 -8.73 0.17
CA GLN A 47 11.17 -10.16 0.13
C GLN A 47 12.34 -11.00 -0.37
N LYS A 48 13.10 -10.52 -1.35
CA LYS A 48 14.32 -11.19 -1.83
C LYS A 48 15.44 -11.17 -0.78
N ALA A 49 15.59 -10.07 -0.04
CA ALA A 49 16.60 -9.94 1.00
C ALA A 49 16.29 -10.76 2.26
N ALA A 50 15.01 -11.06 2.49
CA ALA A 50 14.54 -11.90 3.59
C ALA A 50 14.57 -13.42 3.27
N GLN A 51 14.99 -13.80 2.05
CA GLN A 51 15.06 -15.17 1.55
C GLN A 51 16.51 -15.66 1.48
#